data_AF-A0A3L8D8I6-F1
#
_entry.id   AF-A0A3L8D8I6-F1
#
_cell.length_a   1.000
_cell.length_b   1.000
_cell.length_c   1.000
_cell.angle_alpha   90.00
_cell.angle_beta   90.00
_cell.angle_gamma   90.00
#
_symmetry.space_group_name_H-M   'P 1'
#
loop_
_entity.id
_entity.type
_entity.pdbx_description
1 polymer ?
#
loop_
_entity_poly.entity_id
_entity_poly.type
_entity_poly.pdbx_seq_one_letter_code
_entity_poly.pdbx_strand_id
1 'polypeptide(L)'
;NMQLRAGELAVDKLDMIEDTKGNAGDLGRLIVTNLRIIWHSLSLPRINLNLWWIYTSSPYIDVISKLSIRIYIYKSRCQKYETLHLGHRCLQGNIGTFIITNIRLVWYADVNHQFNVSIPYLTIGNITIRTSKFGPTLVILSTEVSGGYVLGFRVNPLQQLHITHKEISILRSEFEKFPIFGVEYTFEHEAPVQQEINVEHFTEIQDNQAEISNMFGYYFSEGETGQRKPNFSINFGLAAEEPREGSTLQSLWELVPPSAN
;
A
#
# COMPACT_ATOMS: atom_id res chain seq x y z
N ASN A 1 15.18 7.07 0.74
CA ASN A 1 15.91 5.88 0.25
C ASN A 1 15.60 5.62 -1.22
N MET A 2 16.61 5.76 -2.11
CA MET A 2 16.49 5.57 -3.57
C MET A 2 16.82 4.15 -4.05
N GLN A 3 17.31 3.26 -3.18
CA GLN A 3 17.58 1.88 -3.55
C GLN A 3 16.28 1.13 -3.87
N LEU A 4 16.31 0.29 -4.90
CA LEU A 4 15.20 -0.59 -5.22
C LEU A 4 14.99 -1.60 -4.08
N ARG A 5 13.74 -1.76 -3.66
CA ARG A 5 13.38 -2.76 -2.66
C ARG A 5 13.37 -4.16 -3.27
N ALA A 6 13.40 -5.19 -2.43
CA ALA A 6 13.15 -6.56 -2.89
C ALA A 6 11.83 -6.61 -3.66
N GLY A 7 11.83 -7.23 -4.85
CA GLY A 7 10.68 -7.30 -5.78
C GLY A 7 10.34 -5.99 -6.50
N GLU A 8 11.05 -4.90 -6.22
CA GLU A 8 10.96 -3.65 -6.98
C GLU A 8 11.88 -3.72 -8.21
N LEU A 9 11.35 -3.37 -9.37
CA LEU A 9 12.05 -3.44 -10.66
C LEU A 9 11.97 -2.09 -11.35
N ALA A 10 13.10 -1.63 -11.89
CA ALA A 10 13.12 -0.48 -12.80
C ALA A 10 12.48 -0.89 -14.14
N VAL A 11 11.50 -0.10 -14.57
CA VAL A 11 10.75 -0.29 -15.82
C VAL A 11 11.29 0.62 -16.90
N ASP A 12 11.53 1.89 -16.56
CA ASP A 12 12.04 2.89 -17.50
C ASP A 12 12.90 3.94 -16.78
N LYS A 13 13.75 4.62 -17.54
CA LYS A 13 14.64 5.67 -17.08
C LYS A 13 14.70 6.77 -18.12
N LEU A 14 14.37 7.99 -17.69
CA LEU A 14 14.45 9.20 -18.50
C LEU A 14 15.45 10.17 -17.88
N ASP A 15 16.50 10.50 -18.63
CA ASP A 15 17.48 11.51 -18.26
C ASP A 15 17.01 12.91 -18.70
N MET A 16 17.60 13.96 -18.11
CA MET A 16 17.37 15.37 -18.47
C MET A 16 15.92 15.83 -18.22
N ILE A 17 15.31 15.33 -17.15
CA ILE A 17 13.97 15.71 -16.71
C ILE A 17 14.08 16.73 -15.58
N GLU A 18 13.52 17.92 -15.78
CA GLU A 18 13.49 18.99 -14.78
C GLU A 18 12.34 18.83 -13.78
N ASP A 19 12.59 19.12 -12.49
CA ASP A 19 11.52 19.33 -11.52
C ASP A 19 11.14 20.82 -11.46
N THR A 20 10.07 21.18 -12.18
CA THR A 20 9.65 22.57 -12.30
C THR A 20 8.95 23.14 -11.07
N LYS A 21 8.58 22.32 -10.07
CA LYS A 21 7.82 22.79 -8.90
C LYS A 21 8.72 23.21 -7.75
N GLY A 22 9.60 22.31 -7.29
CA GLY A 22 10.46 22.59 -6.15
C GLY A 22 11.88 22.97 -6.53
N ASN A 23 12.36 22.55 -7.71
CA ASN A 23 13.76 22.70 -8.13
C ASN A 23 13.86 23.21 -9.58
N ALA A 24 13.12 24.27 -9.90
CA ALA A 24 13.10 24.82 -11.26
C ALA A 24 14.52 25.20 -11.73
N GLY A 25 14.85 24.81 -12.95
CA GLY A 25 16.17 24.94 -13.56
C GLY A 25 17.16 23.81 -13.24
N ASP A 26 16.83 22.89 -12.34
CA ASP A 26 17.69 21.73 -12.03
C ASP A 26 17.28 20.51 -12.85
N LEU A 27 18.22 20.02 -13.65
CA LEU A 27 18.03 18.83 -14.47
C LEU A 27 18.25 17.58 -13.63
N GLY A 28 17.30 16.67 -13.70
CA GLY A 28 17.31 15.41 -13.00
C GLY A 28 17.15 14.20 -13.90
N ARG A 29 17.05 13.06 -13.25
CA ARG A 29 16.75 11.75 -13.81
C ARG A 29 15.47 11.24 -13.19
N LEU A 30 14.54 10.82 -14.04
CA LEU A 30 13.31 10.15 -13.66
C LEU A 30 13.49 8.64 -13.85
N ILE A 31 13.20 7.86 -12.82
CA ILE A 31 13.21 6.41 -12.83
C ILE A 31 11.80 5.94 -12.51
N VAL A 32 11.20 5.19 -13.43
CA VAL A 32 9.89 4.58 -13.28
C VAL A 32 10.10 3.14 -12.83
N THR A 33 9.57 2.78 -11.67
CA THR A 33 9.59 1.41 -11.15
C THR A 33 8.19 0.82 -11.13
N ASN A 34 8.10 -0.50 -10.91
CA ASN A 34 6.81 -1.16 -10.72
C ASN A 34 6.06 -0.70 -9.43
N LEU A 35 6.68 0.03 -8.51
CA LEU A 35 6.04 0.46 -7.24
C LEU A 35 5.98 1.98 -7.03
N ARG A 36 6.86 2.74 -7.66
CA ARG A 36 6.97 4.20 -7.49
C ARG A 36 7.67 4.86 -8.68
N ILE A 37 7.55 6.17 -8.73
CA ILE A 37 8.43 7.04 -9.51
C ILE A 37 9.47 7.62 -8.56
N ILE A 38 10.72 7.64 -9.02
CA ILE A 38 11.83 8.30 -8.35
C ILE A 38 12.34 9.38 -9.28
N TRP A 39 12.43 10.62 -8.80
CA TRP A 39 13.19 11.67 -9.47
C TRP A 39 14.38 12.04 -8.59
N HIS A 40 15.55 12.25 -9.18
CA HIS A 40 16.67 12.86 -8.46
C HIS A 40 17.44 13.81 -9.35
N SER A 41 18.02 14.85 -8.75
CA SER A 41 18.88 15.79 -9.45
C SER A 41 20.14 15.10 -9.97
N LEU A 42 20.58 15.48 -11.18
CA LEU A 42 21.86 15.05 -11.75
C LEU A 42 23.03 15.85 -11.18
N SER A 43 22.77 17.09 -10.75
CA SER A 43 23.79 17.97 -10.18
C SER A 43 24.03 17.66 -8.70
N LEU A 44 22.96 17.35 -7.95
CA LEU A 44 22.99 17.08 -6.51
C LEU A 44 22.06 15.91 -6.16
N PRO A 45 22.49 14.64 -6.26
CA PRO A 45 21.63 13.46 -6.03
C PRO A 45 20.95 13.37 -4.66
N ARG A 46 21.41 14.15 -3.67
CA ARG A 46 20.73 14.33 -2.39
C ARG A 46 19.33 14.93 -2.53
N ILE A 47 19.10 15.75 -3.57
CA ILE A 47 17.79 16.30 -3.91
C ILE A 47 17.05 15.25 -4.73
N ASN A 48 16.04 14.65 -4.14
CA ASN A 48 15.24 13.60 -4.77
C ASN A 48 13.78 13.63 -4.30
N LEU A 49 12.91 13.05 -5.13
CA LEU A 49 11.49 12.85 -4.88
C LEU A 49 11.17 11.37 -5.09
N ASN A 50 10.39 10.80 -4.17
CA ASN A 50 9.94 9.41 -4.24
C ASN A 50 8.42 9.39 -4.11
N LEU A 51 7.70 9.14 -5.21
CA LEU A 51 6.24 9.08 -5.23
C LEU A 51 5.76 7.66 -5.50
N TRP A 52 5.06 7.06 -4.54
CA TRP A 52 4.50 5.72 -4.70
C TRP A 52 3.18 5.75 -5.46
N TRP A 53 2.96 4.75 -6.31
CA TRP A 53 1.73 4.61 -7.08
C TRP A 53 0.48 4.55 -6.21
N ILE A 54 0.59 4.01 -4.99
CA ILE A 54 -0.53 3.92 -4.05
C ILE A 54 -1.05 5.30 -3.57
N TYR A 55 -0.25 6.36 -3.69
CA TYR A 55 -0.62 7.71 -3.26
C TYR A 55 -1.00 8.63 -4.42
N THR A 56 -0.89 8.16 -5.67
CA THR A 56 -1.22 8.98 -6.84
C THR A 56 -2.69 8.84 -7.19
N SER A 57 -3.43 9.95 -7.16
CA SER A 57 -4.86 10.03 -7.49
C SER A 57 -5.15 10.67 -8.87
N SER A 58 -4.13 10.82 -9.72
CA SER A 58 -4.26 11.56 -10.99
C SER A 58 -4.93 10.73 -12.10
N PRO A 59 -5.88 11.32 -12.86
CA PRO A 59 -6.60 10.62 -13.94
C PRO A 59 -5.72 10.25 -15.15
N TYR A 60 -4.52 10.82 -15.28
CA TYR A 60 -3.57 10.44 -16.34
C TYR A 60 -2.76 9.17 -16.00
N ILE A 61 -2.69 8.78 -14.72
CA ILE A 61 -2.03 7.56 -14.28
C ILE A 61 -2.95 6.33 -14.45
N ASP A 62 -4.25 6.55 -14.67
CA ASP A 62 -5.21 5.49 -15.02
C ASP A 62 -4.95 4.80 -16.36
N VAL A 63 -4.09 5.38 -17.21
CA VAL A 63 -3.66 4.75 -18.46
C VAL A 63 -2.66 3.60 -18.21
N ILE A 64 -1.93 3.62 -17.07
CA ILE A 64 -0.95 2.58 -16.71
C ILE A 64 -1.53 1.60 -15.66
N SER A 65 -2.58 1.98 -14.94
CA SER A 65 -3.16 1.22 -13.82
C SER A 65 -4.20 0.15 -14.22
N LYS A 66 -4.35 -0.19 -15.52
CA LYS A 66 -5.07 -1.41 -15.95
C LYS A 66 -4.23 -2.68 -15.67
N LEU A 67 -3.69 -2.78 -14.46
CA LEU A 67 -3.20 -4.02 -13.88
C LEU A 67 -4.41 -4.92 -13.65
N SER A 68 -4.71 -5.78 -14.61
CA SER A 68 -5.45 -6.99 -14.32
C SER A 68 -4.57 -7.86 -13.45
N ILE A 69 -4.79 -7.86 -12.13
CA ILE A 69 -4.21 -8.87 -11.24
C ILE A 69 -4.84 -10.21 -11.62
N ARG A 70 -4.24 -10.90 -12.59
CA ARG A 70 -4.62 -12.26 -12.96
C ARG A 70 -3.98 -13.19 -11.94
N ILE A 71 -4.75 -13.52 -10.89
CA ILE A 71 -4.32 -14.45 -9.85
C ILE A 71 -4.21 -15.83 -10.49
N TYR A 72 -2.98 -16.24 -10.80
CA TYR A 72 -2.68 -17.63 -11.11
C TYR A 72 -2.80 -18.42 -9.81
N ILE A 73 -3.94 -19.10 -9.65
CA ILE A 73 -4.08 -20.18 -8.66
C ILE A 73 -3.18 -21.31 -9.15
N TYR A 74 -1.91 -21.31 -8.73
CA TYR A 74 -1.11 -22.51 -8.79
C TYR A 74 -1.83 -23.53 -7.90
N LYS A 75 -2.52 -24.47 -8.56
CA LYS A 75 -3.21 -25.59 -7.94
C LYS A 75 -2.19 -26.63 -7.46
N SER A 76 -1.20 -26.20 -6.71
CA SER A 76 -0.21 -27.05 -6.08
C SER A 76 -0.76 -27.44 -4.71
N ARG A 77 -1.38 -28.62 -4.65
CA ARG A 77 -1.88 -29.27 -3.41
C ARG A 77 -2.60 -28.31 -2.45
N CYS A 78 -3.78 -27.83 -2.84
CA CYS A 78 -4.72 -27.27 -1.87
C CYS A 78 -5.14 -28.38 -0.91
N GLN A 79 -4.66 -28.33 0.34
CA GLN A 79 -5.12 -29.25 1.37
C GLN A 79 -6.28 -28.58 2.12
N LYS A 80 -7.50 -29.02 1.79
CA LYS A 80 -8.72 -28.61 2.49
C LYS A 80 -8.62 -29.10 3.94
N TYR A 81 -8.59 -28.19 4.90
CA TYR A 81 -8.78 -28.55 6.31
C TYR A 81 -10.16 -28.13 6.74
N GLU A 82 -11.01 -29.12 6.98
CA GLU A 82 -12.32 -28.91 7.54
C GLU A 82 -12.17 -28.49 9.00
N THR A 83 -12.77 -27.34 9.33
CA THR A 83 -12.95 -26.78 10.68
C THR A 83 -11.86 -25.81 11.13
N LEU A 84 -11.95 -24.56 10.68
CA LEU A 84 -11.25 -23.43 11.28
C LEU A 84 -12.20 -22.38 11.83
N HIS A 85 -12.17 -22.19 13.14
CA HIS A 85 -12.95 -21.17 13.83
C HIS A 85 -12.23 -19.83 13.84
N LEU A 86 -12.75 -18.84 13.09
CA LEU A 86 -12.41 -17.42 13.29
C LEU A 86 -13.07 -16.91 14.57
N GLY A 87 -12.28 -16.72 15.60
CA GLY A 87 -12.74 -16.24 16.89
C GLY A 87 -12.90 -14.73 16.93
N HIS A 88 -14.14 -14.23 16.86
CA HIS A 88 -14.49 -12.92 17.40
C HIS A 88 -15.62 -13.11 18.41
N ARG A 89 -15.33 -13.25 19.72
CA ARG A 89 -16.32 -13.31 20.81
C ARG A 89 -17.53 -14.28 20.65
N CYS A 90 -17.57 -15.17 19.67
CA CYS A 90 -18.71 -16.03 19.40
C CYS A 90 -18.46 -17.42 19.99
N LEU A 91 -19.37 -17.85 20.86
CA LEU A 91 -19.38 -19.17 21.51
C LEU A 91 -19.58 -20.35 20.52
N GLN A 92 -19.85 -20.05 19.24
CA GLN A 92 -19.91 -20.99 18.12
C GLN A 92 -18.98 -20.48 17.02
N GLY A 93 -17.88 -21.18 16.78
CA GLY A 93 -17.00 -20.82 15.67
C GLY A 93 -17.56 -21.36 14.35
N ASN A 94 -17.36 -20.61 13.26
CA ASN A 94 -17.79 -21.03 11.93
C ASN A 94 -16.84 -22.10 11.37
N ILE A 95 -17.37 -23.05 10.61
CA ILE A 95 -16.59 -24.01 9.82
C ILE A 95 -16.34 -23.39 8.45
N GLY A 96 -15.14 -23.58 7.93
CA GLY A 96 -14.75 -23.01 6.65
C GLY A 96 -13.52 -23.68 6.08
N THR A 97 -13.19 -23.26 4.87
CA THR A 97 -12.06 -23.76 4.08
C THR A 97 -10.91 -22.75 4.12
N PHE A 98 -9.69 -23.23 4.43
CA PHE A 98 -8.45 -22.45 4.32
C PHE A 98 -7.74 -22.76 3.01
N ILE A 99 -7.30 -21.72 2.32
CA ILE A 99 -6.53 -21.79 1.08
C ILE A 99 -5.21 -21.07 1.32
N ILE A 100 -4.13 -21.79 1.07
CA ILE A 100 -2.76 -21.27 1.10
C ILE A 100 -2.32 -21.07 -0.36
N THR A 101 -1.83 -19.87 -0.68
CA THR A 101 -1.25 -19.56 -1.99
C THR A 101 0.17 -19.01 -1.78
N ASN A 102 0.90 -18.75 -2.85
CA ASN A 102 2.23 -18.15 -2.79
C ASN A 102 2.23 -16.64 -2.46
N ILE A 103 1.08 -15.95 -2.53
CA ILE A 103 0.99 -14.50 -2.28
C ILE A 103 0.10 -14.12 -1.09
N ARG A 104 -0.82 -14.99 -0.70
CA ARG A 104 -1.79 -14.73 0.37
C ARG A 104 -2.43 -16.00 0.94
N LEU A 105 -3.03 -15.85 2.11
CA LEU A 105 -3.88 -16.84 2.75
C LEU A 105 -5.33 -16.40 2.57
N VAL A 106 -6.24 -17.33 2.27
CA VAL A 106 -7.66 -17.05 2.15
C VAL A 106 -8.44 -18.03 3.00
N TRP A 107 -9.44 -17.56 3.72
CA TRP A 107 -10.40 -18.41 4.39
C TRP A 107 -11.81 -17.92 4.08
N TYR A 108 -12.77 -18.84 3.97
CA TYR A 108 -14.18 -18.52 3.88
C TYR A 108 -15.02 -19.55 4.63
N ALA A 109 -16.15 -19.14 5.20
CA ALA A 109 -17.08 -20.03 5.87
C ALA A 109 -17.89 -20.87 4.87
N ASP A 110 -18.03 -22.17 5.12
CA ASP A 110 -18.71 -23.09 4.21
C ASP A 110 -20.23 -22.81 4.11
N VAL A 111 -20.84 -22.27 5.17
CA VAL A 111 -22.28 -21.93 5.20
C VAL A 111 -22.56 -20.60 4.49
N ASN A 112 -21.66 -19.62 4.61
CA ASN A 112 -21.80 -18.32 3.99
C ASN A 112 -20.45 -17.84 3.45
N HIS A 113 -20.22 -18.01 2.16
CA HIS A 113 -18.97 -17.60 1.51
C HIS A 113 -18.73 -16.08 1.54
N GLN A 114 -19.74 -15.24 1.81
CA GLN A 114 -19.54 -13.81 2.02
C GLN A 114 -18.79 -13.53 3.33
N PHE A 115 -18.83 -14.45 4.29
CA PHE A 115 -17.99 -14.39 5.48
C PHE A 115 -16.63 -15.03 5.15
N ASN A 116 -15.69 -14.18 4.74
CA ASN A 116 -14.36 -14.58 4.33
C ASN A 116 -13.29 -13.60 4.81
N VAL A 117 -12.04 -14.02 4.72
CA VAL A 117 -10.87 -13.18 4.97
C VAL A 117 -9.77 -13.56 3.98
N SER A 118 -9.06 -12.54 3.48
CA SER A 118 -7.90 -12.70 2.60
C SER A 118 -6.74 -11.91 3.20
N ILE A 119 -5.63 -12.59 3.47
CA ILE A 119 -4.49 -12.10 4.23
C ILE A 119 -3.22 -12.21 3.35
N PRO A 120 -2.82 -11.13 2.66
CA PRO A 120 -1.57 -11.12 1.89
C PRO A 120 -0.35 -11.32 2.78
N TYR A 121 0.66 -12.08 2.34
CA TYR A 121 1.89 -12.28 3.11
C TYR A 121 2.58 -10.96 3.49
N LEU A 122 2.48 -9.96 2.61
CA LEU A 122 2.97 -8.60 2.83
C LEU A 122 2.41 -7.96 4.12
N THR A 123 1.19 -8.32 4.53
CA THR A 123 0.52 -7.74 5.70
C THR A 123 0.74 -8.55 6.97
N ILE A 124 1.34 -9.74 6.90
CA ILE A 124 1.51 -10.63 8.04
C ILE A 124 2.76 -10.22 8.82
N GLY A 125 2.59 -9.83 10.08
CA GLY A 125 3.68 -9.55 11.00
C GLY A 125 4.21 -10.82 11.67
N ASN A 126 3.33 -11.68 12.18
CA ASN A 126 3.75 -12.90 12.90
C ASN A 126 2.77 -14.06 12.70
N ILE A 127 3.29 -15.29 12.72
CA ILE A 127 2.50 -16.53 12.63
C ILE A 127 2.98 -17.47 13.73
N THR A 128 2.12 -17.75 14.71
CA THR A 128 2.47 -18.59 15.87
C THR A 128 1.38 -19.60 16.17
N ILE A 129 1.72 -20.70 16.83
CA ILE A 129 0.72 -21.58 17.45
C ILE A 129 0.60 -21.19 18.91
N ARG A 130 -0.62 -20.91 19.37
CA ARG A 130 -0.91 -20.59 20.78
C ARG A 130 -2.04 -21.45 21.32
N THR A 131 -2.03 -21.70 22.61
CA THR A 131 -3.14 -22.36 23.30
C THR A 131 -4.28 -21.37 23.52
N SER A 132 -5.49 -21.70 23.08
CA SER A 132 -6.71 -20.94 23.37
C SER A 132 -7.65 -21.74 24.28
N LYS A 133 -8.78 -21.13 24.66
CA LYS A 133 -9.87 -21.80 25.40
C LYS A 133 -10.38 -23.08 24.72
N PHE A 134 -10.19 -23.19 23.41
CA PHE A 134 -10.68 -24.30 22.58
C PHE A 134 -9.53 -25.22 22.10
N GLY A 135 -8.33 -25.07 22.66
CA GLY A 135 -7.14 -25.85 22.32
C GLY A 135 -6.12 -25.11 21.45
N PRO A 136 -5.11 -25.82 20.91
CA PRO A 136 -4.07 -25.24 20.06
C PRO A 136 -4.67 -24.56 18.82
N THR A 137 -4.20 -23.36 18.53
CA THR A 137 -4.75 -22.46 17.50
C THR A 137 -3.60 -21.79 16.75
N LEU A 138 -3.68 -21.79 15.41
CA LEU A 138 -2.82 -20.99 14.54
C LEU A 138 -3.25 -19.54 14.68
N VAL A 139 -2.34 -18.67 15.08
CA VAL A 139 -2.58 -17.25 15.27
C VAL A 139 -1.75 -16.48 14.25
N ILE A 140 -2.44 -15.71 13.42
CA ILE A 140 -1.86 -14.83 12.41
C ILE A 140 -2.07 -13.39 12.89
N LEU A 141 -0.97 -12.68 13.09
CA LEU A 141 -0.95 -11.26 13.47
C LEU A 141 -0.60 -10.44 12.23
N SER A 142 -1.42 -9.47 11.88
CA SER A 142 -1.09 -8.50 10.84
C SER A 142 -0.17 -7.40 11.38
N THR A 143 0.57 -6.75 10.50
CA THR A 143 1.39 -5.58 10.86
C THR A 143 0.52 -4.44 11.40
N GLU A 144 1.10 -3.55 12.20
CA GLU A 144 0.42 -2.37 12.75
C GLU A 144 -0.05 -1.42 11.64
N VAL A 145 0.74 -1.27 10.57
CA VAL A 145 0.38 -0.45 9.40
C VAL A 145 -0.89 -0.95 8.72
N SER A 146 -1.13 -2.27 8.75
CA SER A 146 -2.36 -2.90 8.23
C SER A 146 -3.50 -3.00 9.25
N GLY A 147 -3.39 -2.36 10.42
CA GLY A 147 -4.45 -2.33 11.44
C GLY A 147 -4.28 -3.30 12.62
N GLY A 148 -3.20 -4.10 12.67
CA GLY A 148 -2.86 -4.91 13.85
C GLY A 148 -3.88 -6.01 14.23
N TYR A 149 -4.54 -6.62 13.25
CA TYR A 149 -5.51 -7.69 13.44
C TYR A 149 -4.88 -8.97 13.99
N VAL A 150 -5.61 -9.64 14.90
CA VAL A 150 -5.26 -10.95 15.44
C VAL A 150 -6.29 -11.98 14.96
N LEU A 151 -5.88 -12.89 14.10
CA LEU A 151 -6.75 -13.91 13.51
C LEU A 151 -6.38 -15.28 14.03
N GLY A 152 -7.34 -15.95 14.68
CA GLY A 152 -7.18 -17.30 15.22
C GLY A 152 -7.85 -18.34 14.33
N PHE A 153 -7.16 -19.46 14.12
CA PHE A 153 -7.52 -20.53 13.20
C PHE A 153 -7.23 -21.88 13.86
N ARG A 154 -8.28 -22.64 14.19
CA ARG A 154 -8.11 -24.00 14.73
C ARG A 154 -7.97 -24.98 13.57
N VAL A 155 -7.09 -25.98 13.67
CA VAL A 155 -6.99 -27.06 12.67
C VAL A 155 -6.98 -28.39 13.40
N ASN A 156 -7.82 -29.32 12.97
CA ASN A 156 -7.85 -30.69 13.49
C ASN A 156 -7.51 -31.67 12.35
N PRO A 157 -6.74 -32.75 12.60
CA PRO A 157 -6.05 -33.09 13.85
C PRO A 157 -4.82 -32.19 14.12
N LEU A 158 -4.27 -32.22 15.34
CA LEU A 158 -3.17 -31.34 15.76
C LEU A 158 -1.91 -31.47 14.89
N GLN A 159 -1.60 -32.66 14.39
CA GLN A 159 -0.49 -32.85 13.43
C GLN A 159 -0.66 -31.96 12.20
N GLN A 160 -1.89 -31.79 11.75
CA GLN A 160 -2.17 -30.97 10.58
C GLN A 160 -1.97 -29.48 10.85
N LEU A 161 -2.28 -29.01 12.07
CA LEU A 161 -1.97 -27.66 12.49
C LEU A 161 -0.48 -27.34 12.36
N HIS A 162 0.39 -28.27 12.79
CA HIS A 162 1.84 -28.09 12.71
C HIS A 162 2.36 -28.13 11.27
N ILE A 163 1.81 -29.00 10.42
CA ILE A 163 2.15 -29.04 8.99
C ILE A 163 1.77 -27.72 8.32
N THR A 164 0.54 -27.26 8.54
CA THR A 164 0.00 -26.00 8.03
C THR A 164 0.87 -24.81 8.46
N HIS A 165 1.21 -24.73 9.75
CA HIS A 165 2.06 -23.66 10.28
C HIS A 165 3.44 -23.63 9.60
N LYS A 166 4.06 -24.81 9.43
CA LYS A 166 5.36 -24.93 8.76
C LYS A 166 5.30 -24.50 7.30
N GLU A 167 4.29 -24.95 6.56
CA GLU A 167 4.10 -24.60 5.14
C GLU A 167 3.92 -23.10 4.94
N ILE A 168 3.02 -22.48 5.71
CA ILE A 168 2.79 -21.03 5.66
C ILE A 168 4.07 -20.26 6.02
N SER A 169 4.82 -20.73 7.03
CA SER A 169 6.07 -20.09 7.44
C SER A 169 7.13 -20.13 6.34
N ILE A 170 7.25 -21.24 5.62
CA ILE A 170 8.17 -21.38 4.49
C ILE A 170 7.77 -20.42 3.37
N LEU A 171 6.51 -20.47 2.93
CA LEU A 171 6.01 -19.61 1.84
C LEU A 171 6.15 -18.13 2.17
N ARG A 172 5.86 -17.73 3.41
CA ARG A 172 6.08 -16.36 3.87
C ARG A 172 7.55 -15.98 3.81
N SER A 173 8.46 -16.84 4.26
CA SER A 173 9.90 -16.57 4.25
C SER A 173 10.47 -16.45 2.83
N GLU A 174 9.89 -17.17 1.87
CA GLU A 174 10.23 -17.04 0.45
C GLU A 174 9.68 -15.73 -0.12
N PHE A 175 8.42 -15.39 0.20
CA PHE A 175 7.81 -14.13 -0.21
C PHE A 175 8.56 -12.90 0.34
N GLU A 176 9.07 -12.96 1.57
CA GLU A 176 9.86 -11.85 2.15
C GLU A 176 11.19 -11.62 1.40
N LYS A 177 11.76 -12.67 0.79
CA LYS A 177 12.98 -12.56 -0.03
C LYS A 177 12.69 -12.08 -1.45
N PHE A 178 11.60 -12.57 -2.04
CA PHE A 178 11.21 -12.30 -3.42
C PHE A 178 9.72 -11.92 -3.47
N PRO A 179 9.35 -10.71 -3.00
CA PRO A 179 7.95 -10.35 -2.91
C PRO A 179 7.36 -10.12 -4.30
N ILE A 180 6.18 -10.70 -4.50
CA ILE A 180 5.41 -10.55 -5.74
C ILE A 180 4.30 -9.54 -5.45
N PHE A 181 4.41 -8.35 -6.04
CA PHE A 181 3.44 -7.27 -5.84
C PHE A 181 2.24 -7.31 -6.81
N GLY A 182 2.26 -8.22 -7.79
CA GLY A 182 1.18 -8.38 -8.76
C GLY A 182 1.11 -7.24 -9.79
N VAL A 183 2.21 -6.52 -10.00
CA VAL A 183 2.31 -5.44 -10.98
C VAL A 183 2.75 -6.01 -12.32
N GLU A 184 1.83 -6.06 -13.28
CA GLU A 184 2.08 -6.41 -14.67
C GLU A 184 2.14 -5.13 -15.51
N TYR A 185 3.12 -5.06 -16.42
CA TYR A 185 3.21 -3.98 -17.41
C TYR A 185 3.36 -4.60 -18.79
N THR A 186 2.72 -3.98 -19.79
CA THR A 186 2.85 -4.34 -21.20
C THR A 186 3.41 -3.13 -21.94
N PHE A 187 4.56 -3.30 -22.59
CA PHE A 187 5.06 -2.27 -23.48
C PHE A 187 4.21 -2.21 -24.74
N GLU A 188 3.55 -1.09 -25.00
CA GLU A 188 2.80 -0.90 -26.26
C GLU A 188 3.73 -0.75 -27.47
N HIS A 189 5.03 -0.52 -27.24
CA HIS A 189 6.08 -0.52 -28.25
C HIS A 189 7.27 -1.32 -27.72
N GLU A 190 7.72 -2.34 -28.45
CA GLU A 190 8.98 -3.06 -28.18
C GLU A 190 10.15 -2.09 -28.34
N ALA A 191 10.45 -1.31 -27.30
CA ALA A 191 11.75 -0.69 -27.18
C ALA A 191 12.78 -1.82 -27.05
N PRO A 192 13.93 -1.74 -27.76
CA PRO A 192 14.96 -2.78 -27.70
C PRO A 192 15.36 -3.00 -26.24
N VAL A 193 15.51 -4.28 -25.86
CA VAL A 193 15.92 -4.76 -24.53
C VAL A 193 17.01 -3.86 -23.98
N GLN A 194 16.62 -2.90 -23.12
CA GLN A 194 17.59 -2.06 -22.44
C GLN A 194 18.32 -2.97 -21.45
N GLN A 195 19.65 -2.97 -21.53
CA GLN A 195 20.54 -3.64 -20.60
C GLN A 195 20.09 -3.35 -19.16
N GLU A 196 20.18 -4.34 -18.27
CA GLU A 196 19.83 -4.22 -16.84
C GLU A 196 20.16 -2.80 -16.35
N ILE A 197 19.11 -2.02 -16.05
CA ILE A 197 19.26 -0.63 -15.63
C ILE A 197 19.94 -0.69 -14.27
N ASN A 198 21.26 -0.52 -14.26
CA ASN A 198 22.06 -0.50 -13.05
C ASN A 198 21.73 0.81 -12.32
N VAL A 199 20.75 0.76 -11.43
CA VAL A 199 20.39 1.90 -10.60
C VAL A 199 21.58 2.17 -9.69
N GLU A 200 22.25 3.31 -9.94
CA GLU A 200 23.40 3.75 -9.16
C GLU A 200 23.08 3.64 -7.65
N HIS A 201 23.95 2.95 -6.91
CA HIS A 201 23.79 2.74 -5.47
C HIS A 201 24.06 4.05 -4.74
N PHE A 202 23.01 4.81 -4.45
CA PHE A 202 23.10 5.99 -3.60
C PHE A 202 22.88 5.61 -2.13
N THR A 203 23.85 5.91 -1.27
CA THR A 203 23.70 5.91 0.18
C THR A 203 23.01 7.21 0.61
N GLU A 204 21.85 7.08 1.25
CA GLU A 204 21.10 8.20 1.81
C GLU A 204 21.87 8.81 2.98
N ILE A 205 22.18 10.11 2.90
CA ILE A 205 22.67 10.89 4.04
C ILE A 205 21.43 11.30 4.84
N GLN A 206 21.31 10.83 6.09
CA GLN A 206 20.22 11.22 6.99
C GLN A 206 20.42 12.67 7.42
N ASP A 207 19.64 13.60 6.87
CA ASP A 207 19.56 14.97 7.36
C ASP A 207 18.35 15.19 8.28
N ASN A 208 18.50 16.15 9.19
CA ASN A 208 17.56 16.50 10.26
C ASN A 208 16.12 16.69 9.76
N GLN A 209 15.16 16.07 10.46
CA GLN A 209 13.72 16.08 10.14
C GLN A 209 13.10 17.49 9.96
N ALA A 210 13.72 18.53 10.52
CA ALA A 210 13.23 19.91 10.44
C ALA A 210 13.38 20.55 9.05
N GLU A 211 14.44 20.22 8.29
CA GLU A 211 14.66 20.77 6.94
C GLU A 211 13.70 20.15 5.92
N ILE A 212 13.35 18.88 6.13
CA ILE A 212 12.44 18.11 5.26
C ILE A 212 11.03 18.75 5.23
N SER A 213 10.55 19.28 6.36
CA SER A 213 9.22 19.91 6.45
C SER A 213 9.08 21.16 5.57
N ASN A 214 10.17 21.92 5.35
CA ASN A 214 10.12 23.13 4.54
C ASN A 214 10.11 22.84 3.04
N MET A 215 10.62 21.67 2.62
CA MET A 215 10.68 21.26 1.21
C MET A 215 9.31 20.82 0.67
N PHE A 216 8.49 20.14 1.47
CA PHE A 216 7.17 19.67 1.04
C PHE A 216 6.19 20.81 0.69
N GLY A 217 6.39 22.00 1.27
CA GLY A 217 5.57 23.19 1.02
C GLY A 217 5.39 23.52 -0.47
N TYR A 218 6.45 23.34 -1.28
CA TYR A 218 6.45 23.65 -2.71
C TYR A 218 5.61 22.68 -3.57
N TYR A 219 5.29 21.49 -3.06
CA TYR A 219 4.62 20.44 -3.84
C TYR A 219 3.15 20.26 -3.49
N PHE A 220 2.62 20.98 -2.49
CA PHE A 220 1.19 20.91 -2.16
C PHE A 220 0.34 21.50 -3.29
N SER A 221 -0.74 20.81 -3.65
CA SER A 221 -1.72 21.27 -4.64
C SER A 221 -2.68 22.32 -4.07
N GLU A 222 -2.94 22.24 -2.76
CA GLU A 222 -3.76 23.19 -2.00
C GLU A 222 -3.04 23.52 -0.69
N GLY A 223 -3.10 24.79 -0.27
CA GLY A 223 -2.35 25.28 0.88
C GLY A 223 -2.73 24.60 2.20
N GLU A 224 -1.70 24.38 3.03
CA GLU A 224 -1.69 23.80 4.39
C GLU A 224 -2.06 22.30 4.51
N THR A 225 -1.30 21.63 5.37
CA THR A 225 -1.36 20.19 5.68
C THR A 225 -2.57 19.77 6.52
N GLY A 226 -3.48 20.70 6.83
CA GLY A 226 -4.60 20.49 7.75
C GLY A 226 -5.94 20.75 7.09
N GLN A 227 -6.49 19.75 6.42
CA GLN A 227 -7.92 19.76 6.11
C GLN A 227 -8.70 19.89 7.43
N ARG A 228 -9.58 20.87 7.50
CA ARG A 228 -10.33 21.16 8.71
C ARG A 228 -11.45 20.13 8.83
N LYS A 229 -11.85 19.85 10.06
CA LYS A 229 -12.89 18.85 10.30
C LYS A 229 -14.17 19.26 9.57
N PRO A 230 -14.76 18.39 8.73
CA PRO A 230 -16.02 18.70 8.07
C PRO A 230 -17.11 18.83 9.13
N ASN A 231 -17.93 19.89 9.02
CA ASN A 231 -19.11 20.12 9.83
C ASN A 231 -20.35 20.24 8.95
N PHE A 232 -21.54 20.03 9.52
CA PHE A 232 -22.78 20.25 8.79
C PHE A 232 -23.00 21.75 8.60
N SER A 233 -22.92 22.21 7.34
CA SER A 233 -23.20 23.59 6.97
C SER A 233 -24.68 23.77 6.71
N ILE A 234 -25.34 24.54 7.57
CA ILE A 234 -26.77 24.88 7.44
C ILE A 234 -27.03 25.62 6.12
N ASN A 235 -26.08 26.45 5.68
CA ASN A 235 -26.20 27.27 4.47
C ASN A 235 -26.23 26.43 3.19
N PHE A 236 -25.50 25.30 3.16
CA PHE A 236 -25.46 24.40 2.00
C PHE A 236 -26.35 23.17 2.16
N GLY A 237 -26.73 22.82 3.39
CA GLY A 237 -27.35 21.52 3.70
C GLY A 237 -26.39 20.33 3.50
N LEU A 238 -25.08 20.58 3.49
CA LEU A 238 -24.03 19.61 3.18
C LEU A 238 -22.96 19.61 4.27
N ALA A 239 -22.18 18.52 4.35
CA ALA A 239 -20.96 18.49 5.13
C ALA A 239 -19.87 19.30 4.40
N ALA A 240 -19.38 20.37 5.04
CA ALA A 240 -18.36 21.25 4.50
C ALA A 240 -17.41 21.71 5.62
N GLU A 241 -16.20 22.11 5.28
CA GLU A 241 -15.35 22.80 6.24
C GLU A 241 -15.95 24.16 6.62
N GLU A 242 -15.85 24.55 7.89
CA GLU A 242 -16.23 25.90 8.30
C GLU A 242 -15.28 26.93 7.67
N PRO A 243 -15.72 28.16 7.37
CA PRO A 243 -14.82 29.25 6.97
C PRO A 243 -13.71 29.49 8.00
N ARG A 244 -12.56 30.03 7.56
CA ARG A 244 -11.49 30.40 8.50
C ARG A 244 -11.94 31.56 9.38
N GLU A 245 -11.39 31.69 10.58
CA GLU A 245 -11.70 32.80 11.48
C GLU A 245 -11.54 34.15 10.75
N GLY A 246 -12.59 34.98 10.77
CA GLY A 246 -12.64 36.27 10.06
C GLY A 246 -13.17 36.21 8.63
N SER A 247 -13.48 35.03 8.08
CA SER A 247 -14.17 34.87 6.79
C SER A 247 -15.58 34.33 6.97
N THR A 248 -16.51 34.76 6.12
CA THR A 248 -17.86 34.19 6.01
C THR A 248 -18.02 33.48 4.67
N LEU A 249 -18.95 32.53 4.58
CA LEU A 249 -19.26 31.85 3.30
C LEU A 249 -19.61 32.84 2.19
N GLN A 250 -20.33 33.91 2.54
CA GLN A 250 -20.69 34.96 1.59
C GLN A 250 -19.45 35.72 1.11
N SER A 251 -18.54 36.11 2.01
CA SER A 251 -17.29 36.79 1.63
C SER A 251 -16.34 35.92 0.79
N LEU A 252 -16.42 34.60 0.94
CA LEU A 252 -15.65 33.66 0.12
C LEU A 252 -16.25 33.47 -1.28
N TRP A 253 -17.55 33.70 -1.42
CA TRP A 253 -18.29 33.54 -2.67
C TRP A 253 -18.38 34.83 -3.50
N GLU A 254 -18.45 35.98 -2.83
CA GLU A 254 -18.54 37.30 -3.46
C GLU A 254 -17.16 37.80 -3.90
N LEU A 255 -17.00 38.06 -5.20
CA LEU A 255 -15.76 38.59 -5.79
C LEU A 255 -15.56 40.10 -5.56
N VAL A 256 -16.59 40.82 -5.13
CA VAL A 256 -16.58 42.29 -4.98
C VAL A 256 -17.06 42.65 -3.57
N PRO A 257 -16.31 43.46 -2.80
CA PRO A 257 -16.78 43.90 -1.50
C PRO A 257 -18.07 44.73 -1.66
N PRO A 258 -19.06 44.59 -0.76
CA PRO A 258 -20.30 45.35 -0.85
C PRO A 258 -19.95 46.85 -0.85
N SER A 259 -20.45 47.56 -1.85
CA SER A 259 -20.28 49.01 -1.97
C SER A 259 -20.79 49.68 -0.70
N ALA A 260 -19.90 50.38 -0.01
CA ALA A 260 -20.24 51.17 1.17
C ALA A 260 -21.25 52.24 0.78
N ASN A 261 -22.48 52.12 1.31
CA ASN A 261 -23.45 53.21 1.34
C ASN A 261 -23.25 54.01 2.64
#